data_AF-A0A969GMH0-F1
#
_entry.id   AF-A0A969GMH0-F1
#
_cell.length_a   1.000
_cell.length_b   1.000
_cell.length_c   1.000
_cell.angle_alpha   90.00
_cell.angle_beta   90.00
_cell.angle_gamma   90.00
#
_symmetry.space_group_name_H-M   'P 1'
#
loop_
_entity.id
_entity.type
_entity.pdbx_description
1 polymer ?
#
loop_
_entity_poly.entity_id
_entity_poly.type
_entity_poly.pdbx_seq_one_letter_code
_entity_poly.pdbx_strand_id
1 'polypeptide(L)' 'MYAPQRMPDAYRSWAIHTSFMQHLPGVIDHHQRYLPIYPLAFGRTDLSAYDLVISNKSGFCHGVKTR' A
#
# COMPACT_ATOMS: atom_id res chain seq x y z
N MET A 1 0.01 3.90 3.55
CA MET A 1 -0.02 5.28 3.05
C MET A 1 1.39 5.79 3.00
N TYR A 2 1.76 6.48 1.93
CA TYR A 2 3.06 7.09 1.75
C TYR A 2 2.98 8.58 2.12
N ALA A 3 3.92 9.05 2.94
CA ALA A 3 4.02 10.42 3.40
C ALA A 3 5.49 10.86 3.31
N PRO A 4 5.98 11.27 2.12
CA PRO A 4 7.41 11.51 1.88
C PRO A 4 8.04 12.52 2.85
N GLN A 5 7.27 13.54 3.25
CA GLN A 5 7.72 14.57 4.19
C GLN A 5 8.04 14.01 5.58
N ARG A 6 7.48 12.85 5.93
CA ARG A 6 7.67 12.15 7.22
C ARG A 6 8.72 11.04 7.15
N MET A 7 9.36 10.83 5.99
CA MET A 7 10.32 9.75 5.76
C MET A 7 11.76 10.27 5.68
N PRO A 8 12.76 9.44 6.09
CA PRO A 8 14.17 9.74 5.89
C PRO A 8 14.49 10.04 4.42
N ASP A 9 15.45 10.92 4.17
CA ASP A 9 15.78 11.39 2.81
C ASP A 9 16.16 10.25 1.87
N ALA A 10 16.87 9.23 2.37
CA ALA A 10 17.24 8.06 1.58
C ALA A 10 16.03 7.35 0.95
N TYR A 11 14.89 7.29 1.65
CA TYR A 11 13.71 6.54 1.19
C TYR A 11 12.87 7.33 0.19
N ARG A 12 13.06 8.66 0.12
CA ARG A 12 12.34 9.51 -0.84
C ARG A 12 12.75 9.24 -2.28
N SER A 13 13.93 8.65 -2.47
CA SER A 13 14.47 8.26 -3.78
C SER A 13 13.96 6.91 -4.30
N TRP A 14 13.23 6.15 -3.47
CA TRP A 14 12.80 4.80 -3.82
C TRP A 14 11.62 4.81 -4.79
N ALA A 15 11.51 3.77 -5.62
CA ALA A 15 10.35 3.52 -6.45
C ALA A 15 9.18 3.03 -5.58
N ILE A 16 8.36 3.98 -5.11
CA ILE A 16 7.22 3.70 -4.23
C ILE A 16 5.92 3.76 -5.03
N HIS A 17 5.29 2.61 -5.19
CA HIS A 17 3.99 2.48 -5.84
C HIS A 17 2.88 2.37 -4.79
N THR A 18 1.93 3.30 -4.83
CA THR A 18 0.79 3.32 -3.91
C THR A 18 -0.49 2.90 -4.61
N SER A 19 -1.42 2.27 -3.87
CA SER A 19 -2.75 1.98 -4.39
C SER A 19 -3.59 3.26 -4.57
N PHE A 20 -4.77 3.12 -5.16
CA PHE A 20 -5.75 4.21 -5.29
C PHE A 20 -6.07 4.89 -3.95
N MET A 21 -5.92 4.17 -2.84
CA MET A 21 -6.23 4.68 -1.52
C MET A 21 -5.42 5.92 -1.15
N GLN A 22 -4.22 6.08 -1.69
CA GLN A 22 -3.35 7.24 -1.44
C GLN A 22 -4.03 8.58 -1.78
N HIS A 23 -4.99 8.57 -2.70
CA HIS A 23 -5.70 9.75 -3.18
C HIS A 23 -7.02 10.01 -2.43
N LEU A 24 -7.37 9.19 -1.45
CA LEU A 24 -8.58 9.40 -0.65
C LEU A 24 -8.41 10.58 0.31
N PRO A 25 -9.45 11.40 0.53
CA PRO A 25 -9.35 12.62 1.31
C PRO A 25 -8.97 12.33 2.78
N GLY A 26 -7.91 12.97 3.26
CA GLY A 26 -7.43 12.82 4.64
C GLY A 26 -6.91 11.42 5.00
N VAL A 27 -6.66 10.56 4.00
CA VAL A 27 -6.28 9.15 4.23
C VAL A 27 -4.95 8.99 4.96
N ILE A 28 -4.01 9.93 4.78
CA ILE A 28 -2.70 9.90 5.41
C ILE A 28 -2.83 10.01 6.94
N ASP A 29 -3.75 10.85 7.41
CA ASP A 29 -3.95 11.14 8.84
C ASP A 29 -5.10 10.34 9.46
N HIS A 30 -6.02 9.82 8.65
CA HIS A 30 -7.22 9.12 9.10
C HIS A 30 -7.38 7.71 8.52
N HIS A 31 -6.27 7.03 8.21
CA HIS A 31 -6.25 5.71 7.55
C HIS A 31 -7.14 4.65 8.21
N GLN A 32 -7.32 4.67 9.54
CA GLN A 32 -8.17 3.72 10.27
C GLN A 32 -9.63 3.79 9.84
N ARG A 33 -10.15 4.97 9.48
CA ARG A 33 -11.53 5.13 9.00
C ARG A 33 -11.77 4.43 7.65
N TYR A 34 -10.68 4.19 6.91
CA TYR A 34 -10.71 3.55 5.61
C TYR A 34 -10.52 2.03 5.66
N LEU A 35 -10.43 1.42 6.85
CA LEU A 35 -10.29 -0.04 7.01
C LEU A 35 -11.30 -0.86 6.20
N PRO A 36 -12.59 -0.50 6.11
CA PRO A 36 -13.56 -1.22 5.27
C PRO A 36 -13.20 -1.26 3.77
N ILE A 37 -12.36 -0.34 3.29
CA ILE A 37 -11.94 -0.21 1.88
C ILE A 37 -10.65 -0.99 1.59
N TYR A 38 -9.89 -1.39 2.63
CA TYR A 38 -8.62 -2.09 2.47
C TYR A 38 -8.72 -3.36 1.61
N PRO A 39 -9.75 -4.23 1.76
CA PRO A 39 -9.90 -5.41 0.91
C PRO A 39 -9.93 -5.09 -0.58
N LEU A 40 -10.54 -3.96 -0.98
CA LEU A 40 -10.58 -3.53 -2.38
C LEU A 40 -9.20 -3.09 -2.89
N ALA A 41 -8.39 -2.48 -2.04
CA ALA A 41 -7.03 -2.07 -2.40
C ALA A 41 -6.12 -3.28 -2.60
N PHE A 42 -6.15 -4.24 -1.68
CA PHE A 42 -5.34 -5.46 -1.81
C PHE A 42 -5.82 -6.36 -2.94
N GLY A 43 -7.13 -6.57 -3.09
CA GLY A 43 -7.70 -7.40 -4.17
C GLY A 43 -7.42 -6.88 -5.59
N ARG A 44 -7.15 -5.57 -5.74
CA ARG A 44 -6.74 -4.96 -7.01
C ARG A 44 -5.23 -4.92 -7.23
N THR A 45 -4.43 -5.24 -6.22
CA THR A 45 -2.98 -5.24 -6.33
C THR A 45 -2.53 -6.51 -7.03
N ASP A 46 -1.98 -6.34 -8.23
CA ASP A 46 -1.47 -7.42 -9.06
C ASP A 46 0.06 -7.43 -9.05
N LEU A 47 0.61 -8.53 -8.54
CA LEU A 47 2.04 -8.81 -8.44
C LEU A 47 2.41 -10.08 -9.23
N SER A 48 1.53 -10.56 -10.12
CA SER A 48 1.78 -11.75 -10.94
C SER A 48 3.00 -11.62 -11.87
N ALA A 49 3.44 -10.39 -12.14
CA ALA A 49 4.64 -10.11 -12.93
C ALA A 49 5.96 -10.39 -12.19
N TYR A 50 5.93 -10.79 -10.92
CA TYR A 50 7.12 -11.02 -10.09
C TYR A 50 7.27 -12.49 -9.69
N ASP A 51 8.49 -13.02 -9.78
CA ASP A 51 8.80 -14.40 -9.38
C ASP A 51 8.90 -14.58 -7.86
N LEU A 52 9.18 -13.49 -7.12
CA LEU A 52 9.31 -13.48 -5.67
C LEU A 52 8.61 -12.26 -5.07
N VAL A 53 7.72 -12.50 -4.10
CA VAL A 53 7.02 -11.45 -3.36
C VAL A 53 7.38 -11.55 -1.88
N ILE A 54 8.04 -10.51 -1.36
CA ILE A 54 8.34 -10.37 0.07
C ILE A 54 7.36 -9.36 0.65
N SER A 55 6.63 -9.76 1.70
CA SER A 55 5.73 -8.86 2.41
C SER A 55 6.20 -8.62 3.84
N ASN A 56 6.13 -7.36 4.27
CA ASN A 56 6.31 -6.96 5.66
C ASN A 56 5.03 -6.26 6.15
N LYS A 57 4.10 -7.04 6.69
CA LYS A 57 2.86 -6.55 7.30
C LYS A 57 2.30 -7.52 8.34
N SER A 58 1.51 -7.01 9.27
CA SER A 58 0.91 -7.75 10.39
C SER A 58 -0.45 -8.45 10.10
N GLY A 59 -1.02 -8.40 8.89
CA GLY A 59 -2.27 -9.17 8.59
C GLY A 59 -3.36 -8.50 7.75
N PHE A 60 -3.09 -7.39 7.06
CA PHE A 60 -4.10 -6.75 6.19
C PHE A 60 -3.94 -7.04 4.70
N CYS A 61 -2.74 -7.40 4.24
CA CYS A 61 -2.42 -7.53 2.81
C CYS A 61 -2.90 -8.85 2.19
N HIS A 62 -3.91 -9.51 2.75
CA HIS A 62 -4.44 -10.73 2.18
C HIS A 62 -5.27 -10.42 0.92
N GLY A 63 -5.25 -11.33 -0.05
CA GLY A 63 -6.01 -11.21 -1.29
C GLY A 63 -5.31 -10.46 -2.43
N VAL A 64 -4.03 -10.09 -2.27
CA VAL A 64 -3.21 -9.64 -3.41
C VAL A 64 -3.07 -10.77 -4.44
N LYS A 65 -3.02 -10.42 -5.72
CA LYS A 65 -2.84 -11.40 -6.79
C LYS A 65 -1.36 -11.63 -7.01
N THR A 66 -0.94 -12.88 -6.93
CA THR A 66 0.43 -13.30 -7.26
C THR A 66 0.46 -14.33 -8.38
N ARG A 67 -0.70 -14.93 -8.72
CA ARG A 67 -0.95 -15.89 -9.80
C ARG A 67 -2.43 -15.84 -10.17
#